data_AF-A0A7S2S9E4-F1
#
_entry.id   AF-A0A7S2S9E4-F1
#
_cell.length_a   1.000
_cell.length_b   1.000
_cell.length_c   1.000
_cell.angle_alpha   90.00
_cell.angle_beta   90.00
_cell.angle_gamma   90.00
#
_symmetry.space_group_name_H-M   'P 1'
#
loop_
_entity.id
_entity.type
_entity.pdbx_description
1 polymer ?
#
loop_
_entity_poly.entity_id
_entity_poly.type
_entity_poly.pdbx_seq_one_letter_code
_entity_poly.pdbx_strand_id
1 'polypeptide(L)'
;FESMSSPEKRKLPEDGASDCKKAKVDGSSETALVEKICKELNEENDSLICVMVENIGEEKANKLLEETLEIEKGEGMLTADKERRKTPGGVFLSKCKQALGKPKYNALCTQNHKERKRLRKLEEKQEQSTTATEKEEKTEETKIEKKD
;
A
#
# COMPACT_ATOMS: atom_id res chain seq x y z
N PHE A 1 42.73 26.28 10.69
CA PHE A 1 42.34 24.91 11.05
C PHE A 1 41.20 24.54 10.13
N GLU A 2 41.56 24.18 8.90
CA GLU A 2 40.63 23.77 7.86
C GLU A 2 40.26 22.32 8.15
N SER A 3 38.99 22.06 8.40
CA SER A 3 38.44 20.72 8.53
C SER A 3 36.99 20.77 8.03
N MET A 4 36.88 20.88 6.71
CA MET A 4 35.74 20.33 5.99
C MET A 4 35.87 18.81 6.06
N SER A 5 34.88 18.11 6.63
CA SER A 5 34.70 16.68 6.40
C SER A 5 33.23 16.33 6.51
N SER A 6 32.48 16.67 5.46
CA SER A 6 31.33 15.87 5.02
C SER A 6 31.88 14.82 4.07
N PRO A 7 31.62 13.53 4.30
CA PRO A 7 30.69 12.80 3.43
C PRO A 7 29.93 11.72 4.25
N GLU A 8 28.78 11.14 3.89
CA GLU A 8 28.39 10.46 2.66
C GLU A 8 26.86 10.44 2.62
N LYS A 9 26.27 11.07 1.60
CA LYS A 9 24.88 10.80 1.22
C LYS A 9 24.86 9.40 0.62
N ARG A 10 24.35 8.41 1.37
CA ARG A 10 24.05 7.09 0.83
C ARG A 10 23.07 7.26 -0.33
N LYS A 11 23.55 6.97 -1.54
CA LYS A 11 22.72 6.79 -2.74
C LYS A 11 21.74 5.65 -2.45
N LEU A 12 20.45 5.99 -2.44
CA LEU A 12 19.40 5.00 -2.52
C LEU A 12 19.47 4.38 -3.93
N PRO A 13 19.44 3.05 -4.08
CA PRO A 13 19.19 2.43 -5.36
C PRO A 13 17.76 2.74 -5.79
N GLU A 14 17.63 3.49 -6.88
CA GLU A 14 16.42 3.56 -7.68
C GLU A 14 16.38 2.27 -8.48
N ASP A 15 15.46 1.35 -8.15
CA ASP A 15 14.91 0.30 -9.03
C ASP A 15 14.12 -0.69 -8.19
N GLY A 16 12.85 -0.37 -7.98
CA GLY A 16 11.88 -1.21 -7.30
C GLY A 16 10.50 -0.84 -7.80
N ALA A 17 10.24 -1.13 -9.06
CA ALA A 17 8.89 -1.08 -9.62
C ALA A 17 8.04 -2.12 -8.89
N SER A 18 7.38 -1.69 -7.80
CA SER A 18 6.23 -2.39 -7.26
C SER A 18 5.05 -2.05 -8.16
N ASP A 19 4.62 -3.04 -8.93
CA ASP A 19 3.35 -3.05 -9.66
C ASP A 19 2.18 -2.81 -8.69
N CYS A 20 1.95 -1.54 -8.33
CA CYS A 20 0.68 -1.12 -7.76
C CYS A 20 -0.33 -1.19 -8.91
N LYS A 21 -1.09 -2.28 -8.96
CA LYS A 21 -2.22 -2.40 -9.88
C LYS A 21 -3.10 -1.18 -9.70
N LYS A 22 -3.03 -0.31 -10.71
CA LYS A 22 -3.69 0.98 -10.85
C LYS A 22 -5.20 0.83 -10.68
N ALA A 23 -5.68 0.99 -9.45
CA ALA A 23 -7.06 1.34 -9.21
C ALA A 23 -7.18 2.85 -9.46
N LYS A 24 -7.72 3.20 -10.64
CA LYS A 24 -8.29 4.52 -10.93
C LYS A 24 -9.05 5.05 -9.69
N VAL A 25 -8.79 6.30 -9.27
CA VAL A 25 -9.81 7.29 -8.88
C VAL A 25 -9.17 8.68 -8.68
N ASP A 26 -9.51 9.57 -9.61
CA ASP A 26 -9.90 10.98 -9.49
C ASP A 26 -9.49 11.78 -8.24
N GLY A 27 -8.47 12.63 -8.39
CA GLY A 27 -8.44 14.02 -7.89
C GLY A 27 -8.63 14.35 -6.40
N SER A 28 -8.75 13.40 -5.47
CA SER A 28 -8.81 13.72 -4.02
C SER A 28 -7.40 13.89 -3.44
N SER A 29 -7.18 14.91 -2.61
CA SER A 29 -5.89 15.16 -1.94
C SER A 29 -5.40 13.96 -1.11
N GLU A 30 -6.34 13.17 -0.60
CA GLU A 30 -6.11 12.00 0.25
C GLU A 30 -5.41 10.86 -0.49
N THR A 31 -5.76 10.59 -1.76
CA THR A 31 -5.16 9.49 -2.52
C THR A 31 -3.71 9.78 -2.88
N ALA A 32 -3.41 11.03 -3.27
CA ALA A 32 -2.05 11.49 -3.52
C ALA A 32 -1.18 11.42 -2.25
N LEU A 33 -1.77 11.74 -1.09
CA LEU A 33 -1.11 11.60 0.21
C LEU A 33 -0.79 10.12 0.52
N VAL A 34 -1.75 9.22 0.32
CA VAL A 34 -1.56 7.78 0.54
C VAL A 34 -0.46 7.23 -0.35
N GLU A 35 -0.43 7.57 -1.64
CA GLU A 35 0.64 7.16 -2.55
C GLU A 35 2.01 7.65 -2.10
N LYS A 36 2.10 8.90 -1.64
CA LYS A 36 3.34 9.47 -1.09
C LYS A 36 3.79 8.69 0.15
N ILE A 37 2.87 8.42 1.07
CA ILE A 37 3.16 7.64 2.29
C ILE A 37 3.61 6.22 1.92
N CYS A 38 2.94 5.54 1.00
CA CYS A 38 3.32 4.20 0.55
C CYS A 38 4.74 4.17 -0.04
N LYS A 39 5.10 5.17 -0.86
CA LYS A 39 6.43 5.30 -1.45
C LYS A 39 7.51 5.54 -0.39
N GLU A 40 7.26 6.43 0.55
CA GLU A 40 8.21 6.75 1.63
C GLU A 40 8.40 5.59 2.62
N LEU A 41 7.32 4.87 2.94
CA LEU A 41 7.35 3.75 3.88
C LEU A 41 7.69 2.40 3.23
N ASN A 42 7.76 2.37 1.89
CA ASN A 42 7.88 1.16 1.06
C ASN A 42 6.87 0.06 1.45
N GLU A 43 5.62 0.47 1.64
CA GLU A 43 4.53 -0.39 2.12
C GLU A 43 3.70 -0.94 0.96
N GLU A 44 3.50 -2.26 0.95
CA GLU A 44 2.78 -2.98 -0.11
C GLU A 44 1.24 -2.93 0.07
N ASN A 45 0.75 -2.47 1.23
CA ASN A 45 -0.69 -2.45 1.57
C ASN A 45 -1.27 -1.03 1.61
N ASP A 46 -1.42 -0.42 0.44
CA ASP A 46 -2.09 0.87 0.20
C ASP A 46 -3.49 0.99 0.82
N SER A 47 -4.30 -0.06 0.72
CA SER A 47 -5.68 -0.09 1.23
C SER A 47 -5.78 0.11 2.75
N LEU A 48 -4.79 -0.36 3.52
CA LEU A 48 -4.79 -0.15 4.97
C LEU A 48 -4.41 1.29 5.31
N ILE A 49 -3.44 1.85 4.59
CA ILE A 49 -3.01 3.24 4.77
C ILE A 49 -4.15 4.19 4.42
N CYS A 50 -4.86 3.95 3.32
CA CYS A 50 -6.02 4.75 2.92
C CYS A 50 -7.08 4.82 4.03
N VAL A 51 -7.52 3.66 4.54
CA VAL A 51 -8.51 3.59 5.63
C VAL A 51 -8.02 4.30 6.91
N MET A 52 -6.72 4.23 7.21
CA MET A 52 -6.15 4.91 8.37
C MET A 52 -6.11 6.43 8.17
N VAL A 53 -5.72 6.90 6.98
CA VAL A 53 -5.70 8.32 6.60
C VAL A 53 -7.11 8.90 6.64
N GLU A 54 -8.11 8.21 6.09
CA GLU A 54 -9.53 8.62 6.16
C GLU A 54 -10.03 8.74 7.61
N ASN A 55 -9.61 7.84 8.50
CA ASN A 55 -10.04 7.84 9.90
C ASN A 55 -9.32 8.87 10.79
N ILE A 56 -8.08 9.21 10.44
CA ILE A 56 -7.22 10.13 11.20
C ILE A 56 -7.37 11.57 10.66
N GLY A 57 -7.51 11.71 9.34
CA GLY A 57 -7.48 12.95 8.57
C GLY A 57 -6.14 13.20 7.89
N GLU A 58 -6.16 13.92 6.76
CA GLU A 58 -5.00 14.25 5.92
C GLU A 58 -3.90 15.00 6.69
N GLU A 59 -4.26 16.06 7.42
CA GLU A 59 -3.31 16.90 8.16
C GLU A 59 -2.52 16.10 9.20
N LYS A 60 -3.22 15.26 9.95
CA LYS A 60 -2.60 14.42 10.99
C LYS A 60 -1.76 13.31 10.36
N ALA A 61 -2.19 12.73 9.25
CA ALA A 61 -1.42 11.73 8.54
C ALA A 61 -0.09 12.30 8.02
N ASN A 62 -0.11 13.51 7.44
CA ASN A 62 1.12 14.21 7.02
C ASN A 62 2.06 14.46 8.19
N LYS A 63 1.53 14.94 9.32
CA LYS A 63 2.34 15.17 10.53
C LYS A 63 2.97 13.88 11.06
N LEU A 64 2.22 12.78 11.08
CA LEU A 64 2.73 11.47 11.52
C LEU A 64 3.82 10.94 10.57
N LEU A 65 3.72 11.23 9.27
CA LEU A 65 4.75 10.89 8.29
C LEU A 65 6.04 11.67 8.57
N GLU A 66 5.96 12.99 8.76
CA GLU A 66 7.12 13.83 9.10
C GLU A 66 7.80 13.37 10.40
N GLU A 67 7.03 13.14 11.46
CA GLU A 67 7.56 12.58 12.71
C GLU A 67 8.25 11.23 12.51
N THR A 68 7.71 10.38 11.63
CA THR A 68 8.29 9.07 11.32
C THR A 68 9.63 9.23 10.61
N LEU A 69 9.73 10.15 9.64
CA LEU A 69 10.97 10.45 8.93
C LEU A 69 12.04 11.06 9.85
N GLU A 70 11.65 11.89 10.81
CA GLU A 70 12.58 12.42 11.82
C GLU A 70 13.12 11.32 12.74
N ILE A 71 12.25 10.41 13.19
CA ILE A 71 12.64 9.27 14.03
C ILE A 71 13.58 8.32 13.26
N GLU A 72 13.29 8.06 11.99
CA GLU A 72 14.12 7.25 11.09
C GLU A 72 15.49 7.87 10.84
N LYS A 73 15.57 9.18 10.58
CA LYS A 73 16.83 9.90 10.34
C LYS A 73 17.74 9.94 11.57
N GLY A 74 17.15 9.92 12.77
CA GLY A 74 17.88 9.84 14.02
C GLY A 74 18.34 8.40 14.31
N GLU A 75 17.71 7.78 15.30
CA GLU A 75 18.13 6.50 15.86
C GLU A 75 17.26 5.31 15.39
N GLY A 76 16.13 5.60 14.73
CA GLY A 76 15.06 4.64 14.46
C GLY A 76 14.31 4.25 15.74
N MET A 77 13.14 3.64 15.61
CA MET A 77 12.44 3.08 16.77
C MET A 77 12.89 1.63 16.99
N LEU A 78 13.41 1.32 18.17
CA LEU A 78 13.71 -0.07 18.55
C LEU A 78 12.41 -0.86 18.75
N THR A 79 12.44 -2.13 18.35
CA THR A 79 11.37 -3.09 18.67
C THR A 79 11.31 -3.28 20.19
N ALA A 80 10.17 -3.73 20.73
CA ALA A 80 10.00 -3.91 22.18
C ALA A 80 11.10 -4.80 22.81
N ASP A 81 11.62 -5.75 22.02
CA ASP A 81 12.70 -6.66 22.39
C ASP A 81 14.11 -6.04 22.31
N LYS A 82 14.24 -4.77 21.90
CA LYS A 82 15.50 -4.01 21.69
C LYS A 82 16.50 -4.63 20.69
N GLU A 83 16.16 -5.77 20.09
CA GLU A 83 17.08 -6.54 19.24
C GLU A 83 17.04 -6.13 17.77
N ARG A 84 15.91 -5.53 17.32
CA ARG A 84 15.72 -5.11 15.92
C ARG A 84 15.21 -3.68 15.83
N ARG A 85 15.61 -2.97 14.78
CA ARG A 85 14.99 -1.70 14.39
C ARG A 85 13.65 -1.99 13.73
N LYS A 86 12.62 -1.21 14.08
CA LYS A 86 11.36 -1.22 13.36
C LYS A 86 11.58 -0.65 11.96
N THR A 87 10.86 -1.21 10.99
CA THR A 87 10.75 -0.61 9.66
C THR A 87 9.98 0.71 9.75
N PRO A 88 10.20 1.65 8.83
CA PRO A 88 9.50 2.94 8.79
C PRO A 88 7.98 2.76 8.86
N GLY A 89 7.47 1.80 8.07
CA GLY A 89 6.05 1.44 8.10
C GLY A 89 5.57 0.92 9.46
N GLY A 90 6.36 0.07 10.13
CA GLY A 90 6.05 -0.39 11.49
C GLY A 90 6.06 0.73 12.54
N VAL A 91 6.84 1.81 12.32
CA VAL A 91 6.84 3.01 13.18
C VAL A 91 5.58 3.84 12.93
N PHE A 92 5.25 4.11 11.66
CA PHE A 92 4.05 4.84 11.26
C PHE A 92 2.78 4.15 11.79
N LEU A 93 2.65 2.83 11.60
CA LEU A 93 1.52 2.05 12.13
C LEU A 93 1.43 2.14 13.66
N SER A 94 2.57 2.13 14.35
CA SER A 94 2.64 2.28 15.81
C SER A 94 2.17 3.66 16.28
N LYS A 95 2.44 4.70 15.49
CA LYS A 95 1.98 6.08 15.73
C LYS A 95 0.48 6.23 15.43
N CYS A 96 0.00 5.67 14.32
CA CYS A 96 -1.44 5.58 14.02
C CYS A 96 -2.22 4.85 15.10
N LYS A 97 -1.67 3.76 15.64
CA LYS A 97 -2.25 3.02 16.76
C LYS A 97 -2.35 3.85 18.05
N GLN A 98 -1.39 4.74 18.30
CA GLN A 98 -1.46 5.68 19.42
C GLN A 98 -2.51 6.77 19.18
N ALA A 99 -2.61 7.30 17.96
CA ALA A 99 -3.56 8.34 17.60
C ALA A 99 -5.03 7.87 17.62
N LEU A 100 -5.32 6.68 17.08
CA LEU A 100 -6.67 6.11 17.01
C LEU A 100 -7.08 5.35 18.28
N GLY A 101 -6.10 4.89 19.05
CA GLY A 101 -6.28 3.98 20.18
C GLY A 101 -6.34 2.51 19.76
N LYS A 102 -5.89 1.63 20.66
CA LYS A 102 -5.83 0.16 20.47
C LYS A 102 -7.15 -0.47 19.98
N PRO A 103 -8.34 -0.20 20.55
CA PRO A 103 -9.56 -0.87 20.13
C PRO A 103 -9.99 -0.48 18.71
N LYS A 104 -9.94 0.82 18.39
CA LYS A 104 -10.32 1.33 17.07
C LYS A 104 -9.35 0.85 15.99
N TYR A 105 -8.04 0.90 16.27
CA TYR A 105 -7.01 0.39 15.37
C TYR A 105 -7.21 -1.11 15.05
N ASN A 106 -7.43 -1.94 16.08
CA ASN A 106 -7.65 -3.37 15.88
C ASN A 106 -8.93 -3.67 15.09
N ALA A 107 -10.00 -2.89 15.31
CA ALA A 107 -11.23 -3.00 14.54
C ALA A 107 -10.99 -2.71 13.05
N LEU A 108 -10.28 -1.62 12.74
CA LEU A 108 -9.94 -1.25 11.36
C LEU A 108 -9.07 -2.31 10.67
N CYS A 109 -8.02 -2.80 11.33
CA CYS A 109 -7.20 -3.88 10.77
C CYS A 109 -8.00 -5.16 10.53
N THR A 110 -8.91 -5.51 11.45
CA THR A 110 -9.78 -6.69 11.30
C THR A 110 -10.77 -6.52 10.15
N GLN A 111 -11.36 -5.32 10.01
CA GLN A 111 -12.25 -4.99 8.91
C GLN A 111 -11.52 -5.05 7.57
N ASN A 112 -10.37 -4.39 7.44
CA ASN A 112 -9.58 -4.40 6.22
C ASN A 112 -9.15 -5.83 5.82
N HIS A 113 -8.72 -6.66 6.79
CA HIS A 113 -8.40 -8.05 6.53
C HIS A 113 -9.62 -8.87 6.02
N LYS A 114 -10.81 -8.65 6.61
CA LYS A 114 -12.05 -9.29 6.15
C LYS A 114 -12.42 -8.84 4.73
N GLU A 115 -12.32 -7.54 4.45
CA GLU A 115 -12.62 -6.99 3.13
C GLU A 115 -11.67 -7.53 2.06
N ARG A 116 -10.36 -7.56 2.31
CA ARG A 116 -9.39 -8.17 1.39
C ARG A 116 -9.69 -9.64 1.12
N LYS A 117 -10.11 -10.40 2.14
CA LYS A 117 -10.51 -11.81 1.98
C LYS A 117 -11.79 -11.94 1.15
N ARG A 118 -12.74 -11.01 1.28
CA ARG A 118 -13.97 -10.99 0.48
C ARG A 118 -13.70 -10.63 -0.97
N LEU A 119 -12.88 -9.61 -1.21
CA LEU A 119 -12.48 -9.18 -2.55
C LEU A 119 -11.77 -10.30 -3.30
N ARG A 120 -10.78 -10.95 -2.66
CA ARG A 120 -10.10 -12.12 -3.25
C ARG A 120 -11.06 -13.24 -3.66
N LYS A 121 -12.03 -13.58 -2.80
CA LYS A 121 -13.05 -14.59 -3.12
C LYS A 121 -13.98 -14.18 -4.26
N LEU A 122 -14.25 -12.89 -4.41
CA LEU A 122 -15.11 -12.38 -5.48
C LEU A 122 -14.37 -12.40 -6.81
N GLU A 123 -13.11 -11.98 -6.84
CA GLU A 123 -12.23 -12.05 -8.01
C GLU A 123 -12.07 -13.51 -8.47
N GLU A 124 -11.76 -14.44 -7.57
CA GLU A 124 -11.69 -15.88 -7.86
C GLU A 124 -12.97 -16.42 -8.51
N LYS A 125 -14.14 -15.91 -8.11
CA LYS A 125 -15.44 -16.32 -8.67
C LYS A 125 -15.71 -15.69 -10.04
N GLN A 126 -15.25 -14.47 -10.29
CA GLN A 126 -15.43 -13.78 -11.57
C GLN A 126 -14.52 -14.36 -12.67
N GLU A 127 -13.28 -14.71 -12.34
CA GLU A 127 -12.35 -15.38 -13.26
C GLU A 127 -12.88 -16.76 -13.71
N GLN A 128 -13.59 -17.47 -12.82
CA GLN A 128 -14.23 -18.74 -13.16
C GLN A 128 -15.45 -18.60 -14.09
N SER A 129 -16.14 -17.46 -14.05
CA SER A 129 -17.28 -17.18 -14.94
C SER A 129 -16.88 -16.62 -16.32
N THR A 130 -15.80 -15.85 -16.39
CA THR A 130 -15.32 -15.21 -17.64
C THR A 130 -14.61 -16.22 -18.55
N THR A 131 -13.91 -17.19 -17.99
CA THR A 131 -13.29 -18.30 -18.76
C THR A 131 -14.29 -19.28 -19.38
N ALA A 132 -15.57 -19.20 -19.01
CA ALA A 132 -16.64 -20.02 -19.59
C ALA A 132 -17.33 -19.36 -20.80
N THR A 133 -17.24 -18.05 -20.98
CA THR A 133 -17.96 -17.32 -22.05
C THR A 133 -17.14 -17.11 -23.33
N GLU A 134 -15.80 -17.19 -23.26
CA GLU A 134 -14.93 -17.11 -24.45
C GLU A 134 -14.81 -18.44 -25.25
N LYS A 135 -15.51 -19.52 -24.85
CA LYS A 135 -15.48 -20.81 -25.56
C LYS A 135 -16.62 -21.03 -26.56
N GLU A 136 -17.64 -20.17 -26.60
CA GLU A 136 -18.80 -20.37 -27.48
C GLU A 136 -18.73 -19.58 -28.80
N GLU A 137 -17.89 -18.55 -28.92
CA GLU A 137 -17.82 -17.69 -30.11
C GLU A 137 -16.93 -18.23 -31.26
N LYS A 138 -16.42 -19.47 -31.15
CA LYS A 138 -15.49 -20.04 -32.16
C LYS A 138 -16.07 -21.16 -33.03
N THR A 139 -17.39 -21.39 -33.00
CA THR A 139 -18.02 -22.53 -33.69
C THR A 139 -18.84 -22.19 -34.93
N GLU A 140 -18.93 -20.92 -35.35
CA GLU A 140 -19.89 -20.51 -36.40
C GLU A 140 -19.27 -20.05 -37.74
N GLU A 141 -17.94 -19.98 -37.88
CA GLU A 141 -17.31 -19.48 -39.12
C GLU A 141 -16.83 -20.56 -40.12
N THR A 142 -16.90 -21.86 -39.83
CA THR A 142 -16.38 -22.90 -40.77
C THR A 142 -17.43 -23.59 -41.65
N LYS A 143 -18.62 -23.00 -41.87
CA LYS A 143 -19.69 -23.63 -42.69
C LYS A 143 -20.04 -22.91 -44.00
N ILE A 144 -19.15 -22.07 -44.54
CA ILE A 144 -19.34 -21.41 -45.84
C ILE A 144 -18.15 -21.64 -46.78
N GLU A 145 -17.68 -22.87 -46.92
CA GLU A 145 -16.76 -23.25 -48.01
C GLU A 145 -17.08 -24.67 -48.53
N LYS A 146 -18.33 -24.91 -48.95
CA LYS A 146 -18.70 -26.03 -49.84
C LYS A 146 -19.87 -25.64 -50.73
N LYS A 147 -19.57 -24.77 -51.69
CA LYS A 147 -20.28 -24.48 -52.94
C LYS A 147 -19.29 -23.57 -53.66
N ASP A 148 -18.57 -24.01 -54.70
CA ASP A 148 -19.08 -24.55 -55.96
C ASP A 148 -18.16 -25.62 -56.57
#